data_AF-A0AAV6CRR4-F1
#
_entry.id   AF-A0AAV6CRR4-F1
#
_cell.length_a   1.000
_cell.length_b   1.000
_cell.length_c   1.000
_cell.angle_alpha   90.00
_cell.angle_beta   90.00
_cell.angle_gamma   90.00
#
_symmetry.space_group_name_H-M   'P 1'
#
loop_
_entity.id
_entity.type
_entity.pdbx_description
1 polymer ?
#
loop_
_entity_poly.entity_id
_entity_poly.type
_entity_poly.pdbx_seq_one_letter_code
_entity_poly.pdbx_strand_id
1 'polypeptide(L)'
;MSGQRLSVAVIGATGIAGQQFLACLARHPWFKITALAGSPRSAGKPYGEGIKSPSGATGWWAEGSVPDEFTGMVIRLDGRGVGRRPLGRRAGARRHGQRHPLHRGRGGKGAARAGEIFGVFTGGGVTAAPLAVSCTCTRVSVLEGHTEAVFADLGMPATVDEVKAAM
;
A
#
# COMPACT_ATOMS: atom_id res chain seq x y z
N MET A 1 -14.78 15.61 -13.61
CA MET A 1 -14.42 14.61 -12.58
C MET A 1 -15.22 14.94 -11.33
N SER A 2 -15.99 14.00 -10.79
CA SER A 2 -16.77 14.22 -9.57
C SER A 2 -15.82 14.69 -8.45
N GLY A 3 -16.14 15.79 -7.78
CA GLY A 3 -15.31 16.39 -6.72
C GLY A 3 -15.24 15.56 -5.43
N GLN A 4 -15.38 14.23 -5.51
CA GLN A 4 -15.36 13.33 -4.37
C GLN A 4 -14.00 12.62 -4.31
N ARG A 5 -13.27 12.85 -3.20
CA ARG A 5 -12.01 12.16 -2.92
C ARG A 5 -12.25 10.68 -2.65
N LEU A 6 -11.39 9.83 -3.19
CA LEU A 6 -11.36 8.40 -2.94
C LEU A 6 -11.01 8.13 -1.47
N SER A 7 -11.85 7.36 -0.79
CA SER A 7 -11.62 6.97 0.59
C SER A 7 -10.57 5.88 0.66
N VAL A 8 -9.50 6.12 1.42
CA VAL A 8 -8.37 5.20 1.56
C VAL A 8 -8.10 4.88 3.03
N ALA A 9 -7.49 3.71 3.24
CA ALA A 9 -6.98 3.28 4.54
C ALA A 9 -5.46 3.14 4.48
N VAL A 10 -4.77 3.58 5.53
CA VAL A 10 -3.31 3.41 5.65
C VAL A 10 -3.00 2.26 6.59
N ILE A 11 -2.37 1.21 6.07
CA ILE A 11 -2.10 -0.02 6.79
C ILE A 11 -0.63 -0.10 7.21
N GLY A 12 -0.38 -0.26 8.50
CA GLY A 12 0.94 -0.01 9.09
C GLY A 12 1.18 1.48 9.31
N ALA A 13 0.12 2.24 9.60
CA ALA A 13 0.15 3.68 9.76
C ALA A 13 1.19 4.19 10.78
N THR A 14 1.53 3.38 11.78
CA THR A 14 2.51 3.74 12.83
C THR A 14 3.96 3.48 12.43
N GLY A 15 4.21 2.74 11.35
CA GLY A 15 5.57 2.49 10.85
C GLY A 15 6.08 3.63 9.98
N ILE A 16 7.40 3.71 9.79
CA ILE A 16 8.06 4.79 9.03
C ILE A 16 7.41 5.00 7.65
N ALA A 17 7.20 3.93 6.87
CA ALA A 17 6.56 4.03 5.57
C ALA A 17 5.11 4.54 5.66
N GLY A 18 4.34 4.07 6.64
CA GLY A 18 2.97 4.53 6.87
C GLY A 18 2.89 6.01 7.22
N GLN A 19 3.84 6.52 8.01
CA GLN A 19 3.94 7.94 8.34
C GLN A 19 4.23 8.80 7.10
N GLN A 20 5.10 8.35 6.20
CA GLN A 20 5.31 9.06 4.93
C GLN A 20 4.02 9.10 4.10
N PHE A 21 3.28 7.99 4.02
CA PHE A 21 1.99 7.99 3.34
C PHE A 21 0.98 8.94 3.99
N LEU A 22 0.92 9.02 5.32
CA LEU A 22 0.04 9.97 5.99
C LEU A 22 0.41 11.41 5.66
N ALA A 23 1.70 11.76 5.71
CA ALA A 23 2.18 13.09 5.38
C ALA A 23 1.87 13.48 3.92
N CYS A 24 2.08 12.57 2.97
CA CYS A 24 1.80 12.80 1.56
C CYS A 24 0.29 12.85 1.25
N LEU A 25 -0.49 11.95 1.84
CA LEU A 25 -1.92 11.81 1.52
C LEU A 25 -2.81 12.84 2.24
N ALA A 26 -2.36 13.41 3.36
CA ALA A 26 -3.09 14.47 4.09
C ALA A 26 -3.56 15.61 3.19
N ARG A 27 -2.71 16.02 2.25
CA ARG A 27 -2.95 17.15 1.34
C ARG A 27 -3.25 16.73 -0.09
N HIS A 28 -3.55 15.44 -0.32
CA HIS A 28 -3.70 14.92 -1.67
C HIS A 28 -5.09 15.24 -2.24
N PRO A 29 -5.20 15.78 -3.47
CA PRO A 29 -6.48 16.22 -4.04
C PRO A 29 -7.47 15.07 -4.26
N TRP A 30 -6.96 13.85 -4.49
CA TRP A 30 -7.79 12.69 -4.83
C TRP A 30 -8.08 11.75 -3.67
N PHE A 31 -7.35 11.81 -2.57
CA PHE A 31 -7.46 10.80 -1.51
C PHE A 31 -7.91 11.43 -0.21
N LYS A 32 -8.80 10.73 0.51
CA LYS A 32 -9.18 11.07 1.88
C LYS A 32 -8.87 9.87 2.76
N ILE A 33 -7.99 10.05 3.73
CA ILE A 33 -7.70 9.01 4.72
C ILE A 33 -8.91 8.89 5.64
N THR A 34 -9.50 7.70 5.68
CA THR A 34 -10.70 7.40 6.48
C THR A 34 -10.45 6.35 7.55
N ALA A 35 -9.36 5.60 7.45
CA ALA A 35 -8.98 4.60 8.43
C ALA A 35 -7.47 4.44 8.55
N LEU A 36 -7.02 4.20 9.77
CA LEU A 36 -5.65 3.84 10.10
C LEU A 36 -5.65 2.42 10.65
N ALA A 37 -4.72 1.59 10.18
CA ALA A 37 -4.55 0.23 10.69
C ALA A 37 -3.11 -0.02 11.10
N GLY A 38 -2.91 -0.78 12.18
CA GLY A 38 -1.62 -1.05 12.78
C GLY A 38 -1.55 -2.41 13.46
N SER A 39 -0.42 -2.65 14.12
CA SER A 39 -0.16 -3.92 14.82
C SER A 39 -1.00 -4.03 16.11
N PRO A 40 -1.07 -5.21 16.74
CA PRO A 40 -1.75 -5.38 18.02
C PRO A 40 -1.27 -4.41 19.12
N ARG A 41 -0.02 -3.95 19.05
CA ARG A 41 0.58 -3.02 20.04
C ARG A 41 -0.04 -1.62 19.99
N SER A 42 -0.43 -1.17 18.80
CA SER A 42 -0.95 0.18 18.57
C SER A 42 -2.45 0.21 18.29
N ALA A 43 -3.05 -0.93 17.92
CA ALA A 43 -4.49 -1.06 17.75
C ALA A 43 -5.26 -0.68 19.03
N GLY A 44 -6.39 0.00 18.86
CA GLY A 44 -7.25 0.49 19.93
C GLY A 44 -6.83 1.83 20.52
N LYS A 45 -5.63 2.34 20.21
CA LYS A 45 -5.13 3.64 20.70
C LYS A 45 -5.42 4.76 19.69
N PRO A 46 -5.57 6.01 20.16
CA PRO A 46 -5.46 7.19 19.31
C PRO A 46 -4.09 7.19 18.61
N TYR A 47 -4.03 7.65 17.36
CA TYR A 47 -2.81 7.60 16.57
C TYR A 47 -1.62 8.31 17.26
N GLY A 48 -1.87 9.47 17.88
CA GLY A 48 -0.85 10.23 18.59
C GLY A 48 -0.22 9.45 19.75
N GLU A 49 -0.98 8.58 20.42
CA GLU A 49 -0.45 7.67 21.45
C GLU A 49 0.20 6.42 20.84
N GLY A 50 -0.36 5.93 19.73
CA GLY A 50 0.10 4.73 19.04
C GLY A 50 1.51 4.82 18.47
N ILE A 51 2.03 6.04 18.27
CA ILE A 51 3.40 6.29 17.77
C ILE A 51 4.40 6.70 18.87
N LYS A 52 3.98 6.78 20.13
CA LYS A 52 4.91 7.13 21.23
C LYS A 52 5.87 5.99 21.52
N SER A 53 7.13 6.35 21.80
CA SER A 53 8.14 5.44 22.29
C SER A 53 7.81 5.00 23.73
N PRO A 54 8.45 3.93 24.26
CA PRO A 54 8.36 3.58 25.68
C PRO A 54 8.81 4.71 26.62
N SER A 55 9.69 5.62 26.16
CA SER A 55 10.13 6.81 26.91
C SER A 55 9.17 8.01 26.79
N GLY A 56 8.05 7.87 26.08
CA GLY A 56 7.02 8.91 25.91
C GLY A 56 7.28 9.89 24.77
N ALA A 57 8.42 9.78 24.07
CA ALA A 57 8.75 10.63 22.93
C ALA A 57 7.90 10.28 21.69
N THR A 58 7.49 11.29 20.93
CA THR A 58 6.71 11.10 19.69
C THR A 58 7.61 10.50 18.61
N GLY A 59 7.33 9.27 18.18
CA GLY A 59 8.06 8.59 17.12
C GLY A 59 7.56 8.96 15.72
N TRP A 60 7.56 10.25 15.38
CA TRP A 60 7.20 10.74 14.04
C TRP A 60 8.46 10.97 13.19
N TRP A 61 8.51 10.33 12.03
CA TRP A 61 9.67 10.29 11.13
C TRP A 61 9.39 10.86 9.74
N ALA A 62 8.22 11.49 9.55
CA ALA A 62 7.91 12.22 8.34
C ALA A 62 8.15 13.73 8.55
N GLU A 63 8.13 14.49 7.46
CA GLU A 63 8.34 15.94 7.51
C GLU A 63 7.22 16.63 8.29
N GLY A 64 7.59 17.62 9.11
CA GLY A 64 6.66 18.39 9.94
C GLY A 64 6.21 17.67 11.22
N SER A 65 5.16 18.20 11.86
CA SER A 65 4.49 17.57 13.00
C SER A 65 3.40 16.62 12.55
N VAL A 66 2.97 15.72 13.44
CA VAL A 66 1.81 14.86 13.20
C VAL A 66 0.59 15.74 12.91
N PRO A 67 -0.11 15.56 11.78
CA PRO A 67 -1.32 16.33 11.49
C PRO A 67 -2.42 16.07 12.53
N ASP A 68 -3.05 17.13 13.02
CA ASP A 68 -4.11 17.05 14.05
C ASP A 68 -5.29 16.16 13.64
N GLU A 69 -5.60 16.12 12.34
CA GLU A 69 -6.64 15.28 11.77
C GLU A 69 -6.41 13.78 12.04
N PHE A 70 -5.17 13.34 12.20
CA PHE A 70 -4.84 11.94 12.45
C PHE A 70 -4.66 11.64 13.92
N THR A 71 -4.21 12.61 14.73
CA THR A 71 -3.85 12.43 16.15
C THR A 71 -4.95 11.72 16.94
N GLY A 72 -6.22 12.09 16.72
CA GLY A 72 -7.38 11.50 17.39
C GLY A 72 -7.96 10.23 16.73
N MET A 73 -7.49 9.83 15.55
CA MET A 73 -8.01 8.65 14.86
C MET A 73 -7.59 7.36 15.59
N VAL A 74 -8.56 6.50 15.89
CA VAL A 74 -8.30 5.21 16.52
C VAL A 74 -7.67 4.25 15.51
N ILE A 75 -6.53 3.69 15.86
CA ILE A 75 -5.84 2.70 15.04
C ILE A 75 -6.60 1.37 15.13
N ARG A 76 -6.98 0.83 13.98
CA ARG A 76 -7.61 -0.49 13.86
C ARG A 76 -6.56 -1.59 13.74
N LEU A 77 -6.94 -2.83 14.04
CA LEU A 77 -6.06 -3.96 13.83
C LEU A 77 -5.89 -4.22 12.33
N ASP A 78 -4.65 -4.36 11.87
CA ASP A 78 -4.35 -4.55 10.44
C ASP A 78 -4.64 -5.97 9.91
N GLY A 79 -5.02 -6.89 10.80
CA GLY A 79 -5.35 -8.28 10.43
C GLY A 79 -4.16 -9.06 9.86
N ARG A 80 -2.93 -8.52 9.93
CA ARG A 80 -1.71 -9.16 9.42
C ARG A 80 -1.28 -10.31 10.34
N GLY A 81 -2.08 -11.37 10.35
CA GLY A 81 -1.92 -12.57 11.18
C GLY A 81 -3.09 -13.55 11.07
N VAL A 82 -4.25 -13.13 10.55
CA VAL A 82 -5.42 -14.00 10.39
C VAL A 82 -5.32 -14.74 9.05
N GLY A 83 -4.84 -15.99 9.10
CA GLY A 83 -5.01 -16.99 8.04
C GLY A 83 -4.73 -16.52 6.61
N ARG A 84 -3.44 -16.39 6.24
CA ARG A 84 -3.07 -16.30 4.82
C ARG A 84 -3.54 -17.57 4.12
N ARG A 85 -4.64 -17.53 3.37
CA ARG A 85 -4.83 -18.53 2.31
C ARG A 85 -3.67 -18.33 1.34
N PRO A 86 -2.81 -19.35 1.11
CA PRO A 86 -1.82 -19.25 0.05
C PRO A 86 -2.55 -18.85 -1.22
N LEU A 87 -2.09 -17.82 -1.91
CA LEU A 87 -2.49 -17.59 -3.30
C LEU A 87 -2.22 -18.89 -4.03
N GLY A 88 -3.28 -19.63 -4.36
CA GLY A 88 -3.18 -20.91 -5.03
C GLY A 88 -2.31 -20.71 -6.25
N ARG A 89 -1.21 -21.46 -6.35
CA ARG A 89 -0.42 -21.50 -7.58
C ARG A 89 -1.38 -21.91 -8.68
N ARG A 90 -1.76 -20.99 -9.57
CA ARG A 90 -2.37 -21.39 -10.83
C ARG A 90 -1.30 -22.18 -11.58
N ALA A 91 -1.50 -23.50 -11.64
CA ALA A 91 -0.78 -24.37 -12.56
C ALA A 91 -1.04 -23.84 -13.97
N GLY A 92 0.00 -23.35 -14.66
CA GLY A 92 -0.17 -22.92 -16.06
C GLY A 92 0.69 -21.75 -16.53
N ALA A 93 1.50 -21.10 -15.69
CA ALA A 93 2.49 -20.15 -16.20
C ALA A 93 3.60 -20.92 -16.96
N ARG A 94 3.41 -21.11 -18.27
CA ARG A 94 4.45 -21.61 -19.18
C ARG A 94 5.66 -20.68 -19.06
N ARG A 95 6.74 -21.19 -18.48
CA ARG A 95 8.04 -20.53 -18.49
C ARG A 95 8.60 -20.64 -19.90
N HIS A 96 8.31 -19.67 -20.77
CA HIS A 96 9.12 -19.47 -21.97
C HIS A 96 10.49 -18.96 -21.54
N GLY A 97 11.52 -19.66 -21.98
CA GLY A 97 12.86 -19.60 -21.40
C GLY A 97 13.54 -18.24 -21.56
N GLN A 98 14.24 -17.83 -20.50
CA GLN A 98 15.69 -17.70 -20.51
C GLN A 98 16.18 -17.98 -19.07
N ARG A 99 17.06 -18.98 -18.93
CA ARG A 99 17.77 -19.24 -17.67
C ARG A 99 18.94 -18.27 -17.60
N HIS A 100 18.73 -17.13 -16.96
CA HIS A 100 19.83 -16.35 -16.42
C HIS A 100 19.83 -16.49 -14.89
N PRO A 101 20.99 -16.58 -14.21
CA PRO A 101 21.04 -16.85 -12.78
C PRO A 101 20.33 -15.72 -12.04
N LEU A 102 19.11 -15.98 -11.56
CA LEU A 102 18.40 -15.08 -10.66
C LEU A 102 19.20 -15.03 -9.35
N HIS A 103 20.09 -14.04 -9.23
CA HIS A 103 20.32 -13.45 -7.92
C HIS A 103 18.94 -13.17 -7.32
N ARG A 104 18.74 -13.61 -6.08
CA ARG A 104 17.48 -13.49 -5.32
C ARG A 104 17.10 -12.01 -5.16
N GLY A 105 16.58 -11.40 -6.22
CA GLY A 105 16.22 -10.00 -6.29
C GLY A 105 14.91 -9.74 -5.54
N ARG A 106 14.73 -8.50 -5.05
CA ARG A 106 13.55 -8.00 -4.32
C ARG A 106 12.20 -8.13 -5.06
N GLY A 107 12.13 -8.75 -6.24
CA GLY A 107 10.92 -8.91 -7.05
C GLY A 107 9.81 -9.79 -6.44
N GLY A 108 10.03 -10.40 -5.26
CA GLY A 108 9.02 -11.26 -4.62
C GLY A 108 7.99 -10.54 -3.75
N LYS A 109 8.23 -9.30 -3.29
CA LYS A 109 7.33 -8.62 -2.34
C LYS A 109 6.24 -7.76 -3.02
N GLY A 110 6.54 -7.16 -4.17
CA GLY A 110 5.62 -6.25 -4.88
C GLY A 110 4.41 -6.97 -5.48
N ALA A 111 4.64 -7.95 -6.35
CA ALA A 111 3.57 -8.76 -6.93
C ALA A 111 2.71 -9.46 -5.87
N ALA A 112 3.32 -9.91 -4.77
CA ALA A 112 2.59 -10.56 -3.67
C ALA A 112 1.68 -9.63 -2.87
N ARG A 113 1.84 -8.30 -2.98
CA ARG A 113 1.12 -7.30 -2.16
C ARG A 113 0.26 -6.33 -2.97
N ALA A 114 0.34 -6.35 -4.30
CA ALA A 114 -0.48 -5.49 -5.15
C ALA A 114 -1.98 -5.64 -4.87
N GLY A 115 -2.45 -6.88 -4.66
CA GLY A 115 -3.84 -7.14 -4.27
C GLY A 115 -4.24 -6.52 -2.93
N GLU A 116 -3.32 -6.40 -1.97
CA GLU A 116 -3.60 -5.71 -0.69
C GLU A 116 -3.67 -4.19 -0.87
N ILE A 117 -2.83 -3.62 -1.74
CA ILE A 117 -2.81 -2.17 -2.01
C ILE A 117 -4.12 -1.70 -2.64
N PHE A 118 -4.63 -2.47 -3.61
CA PHE A 118 -5.91 -2.16 -4.28
C PHE A 118 -7.12 -2.85 -3.62
N GLY A 119 -6.92 -3.49 -2.47
CA GLY A 119 -7.95 -4.24 -1.75
C GLY A 119 -8.91 -3.37 -0.94
N VAL A 120 -9.90 -4.01 -0.32
CA VAL A 120 -10.88 -3.34 0.54
C VAL A 120 -10.54 -3.60 2.00
N PHE A 121 -10.43 -2.53 2.78
CA PHE A 121 -10.23 -2.63 4.23
C PHE A 121 -11.59 -2.76 4.95
N THR A 122 -11.81 -3.88 5.64
CA THR A 122 -13.09 -4.22 6.30
C THR A 122 -13.10 -3.93 7.80
N GLY A 123 -12.11 -3.19 8.31
CA GLY A 123 -12.00 -2.82 9.73
C GLY A 123 -11.26 -3.83 10.61
N GLY A 124 -11.16 -5.11 10.18
CA GLY A 124 -10.37 -6.16 10.85
C GLY A 124 -9.27 -6.77 9.97
N GLY A 125 -9.12 -6.31 8.73
CA GLY A 125 -8.16 -6.81 7.76
C GLY A 125 -8.44 -6.31 6.34
N VAL A 126 -7.66 -6.79 5.38
CA VAL A 126 -7.82 -6.44 3.95
C VAL A 126 -8.34 -7.64 3.18
N THR A 127 -9.43 -7.43 2.45
CA THR A 127 -9.81 -8.31 1.36
C THR A 127 -9.03 -7.92 0.13
N ALA A 128 -8.05 -8.74 -0.25
CA ALA A 128 -7.20 -8.46 -1.41
C ALA A 128 -8.03 -8.40 -2.70
N ALA A 129 -7.75 -7.40 -3.55
CA ALA A 129 -8.33 -7.33 -4.87
C ALA A 129 -7.88 -8.54 -5.71
N PRO A 130 -8.78 -9.09 -6.55
CA PRO A 130 -8.49 -10.26 -7.38
C PRO A 130 -7.64 -9.88 -8.61
N LEU A 131 -6.47 -9.29 -8.38
CA LEU A 131 -5.55 -8.84 -9.41
C LEU A 131 -4.48 -9.90 -9.68
N ALA A 132 -4.29 -10.26 -10.94
CA ALA A 132 -3.14 -11.04 -11.38
C ALA A 132 -1.99 -10.08 -11.71
N VAL A 133 -0.87 -10.20 -10.99
CA VAL A 133 0.31 -9.34 -11.19
C VAL A 133 1.53 -10.19 -11.47
N SER A 134 2.24 -9.83 -12.55
CA SER A 134 3.58 -10.31 -12.87
C SER A 134 4.50 -9.11 -12.97
N CYS A 135 5.67 -9.17 -12.33
CA CYS A 135 6.63 -8.09 -12.36
C CYS A 135 8.06 -8.62 -12.48
N THR A 136 8.89 -7.87 -13.20
CA THR A 136 10.34 -8.04 -13.25
C THR A 136 10.98 -6.74 -12.81
N CYS A 137 11.86 -6.80 -11.82
CA CYS A 137 12.59 -5.63 -11.34
C CYS A 137 14.03 -5.70 -11.84
N THR A 138 14.47 -4.68 -12.58
CA THR A 138 15.85 -4.54 -13.04
C THR A 138 16.47 -3.32 -12.38
N ARG A 139 17.70 -3.44 -11.88
CA ARG A 139 18.47 -2.30 -11.35
C ARG A 139 19.24 -1.65 -12.50
N VAL A 140 19.17 -0.33 -12.57
CA VAL A 140 19.85 0.49 -13.58
C VAL A 140 20.67 1.58 -12.89
N SER A 141 21.71 2.08 -13.56
CA SER A 141 22.63 3.09 -13.01
C SER A 141 22.03 4.50 -13.09
N VAL A 142 20.99 4.73 -12.30
CA VAL A 142 20.40 6.04 -12.06
C VAL A 142 20.69 6.46 -10.61
N LEU A 143 20.97 7.74 -10.40
CA LEU A 143 21.23 8.29 -9.07
C LEU A 143 19.96 8.23 -8.20
N GLU A 144 18.85 8.71 -8.74
CA GLU A 144 17.54 8.72 -8.11
C GLU A 144 16.44 8.47 -9.14
N GLY A 145 15.34 7.87 -8.69
CA GLY A 145 14.17 7.58 -9.53
C GLY A 145 14.03 6.11 -9.91
N HIS A 146 12.78 5.67 -10.00
CA HIS A 146 12.42 4.38 -10.57
C HIS A 146 11.56 4.62 -11.81
N THR A 147 11.84 3.88 -12.88
CA THR A 147 11.02 3.87 -14.08
C THR A 147 10.32 2.52 -14.18
N GLU A 148 9.01 2.55 -14.39
CA GLU A 148 8.19 1.36 -14.54
C GLU A 148 7.52 1.37 -15.92
N ALA A 149 7.55 0.22 -16.62
CA ALA A 149 6.73 -0.01 -17.80
C ALA A 149 5.58 -0.92 -17.39
N VAL A 150 4.35 -0.41 -17.47
CA VAL A 150 3.15 -1.08 -16.96
C VAL A 150 2.19 -1.35 -18.11
N PHE A 151 1.71 -2.59 -18.18
CA PHE A 151 0.61 -3.00 -19.05
C PHE A 151 -0.53 -3.46 -18.15
N ALA A 152 -1.74 -2.95 -18.39
CA ALA A 152 -2.92 -3.26 -17.62
C ALA A 152 -4.05 -3.73 -18.54
N ASP A 153 -4.74 -4.79 -18.13
CA ASP A 153 -6.01 -5.20 -18.71
C ASP A 153 -7.14 -4.72 -17.80
N LEU A 154 -8.18 -4.15 -18.37
CA LEU A 154 -9.27 -3.51 -17.63
C LEU A 154 -10.50 -4.42 -17.63
N GLY A 155 -11.22 -4.45 -16.52
CA GLY A 155 -12.48 -5.23 -16.41
C GLY A 155 -13.60 -4.72 -17.32
N MET A 156 -13.44 -3.53 -17.89
CA MET A 156 -14.33 -2.94 -18.87
C MET A 156 -13.51 -2.23 -19.96
N PRO A 157 -14.01 -2.16 -21.20
CA PRO A 157 -13.35 -1.41 -22.27
C PRO A 157 -13.20 0.06 -21.88
N ALA A 158 -12.03 0.64 -22.16
CA ALA A 158 -11.76 2.06 -22.01
C ALA A 158 -10.86 2.52 -23.15
N THR A 159 -11.11 3.73 -23.64
CA THR A 159 -10.26 4.44 -24.58
C THR A 159 -9.05 5.02 -23.87
N VAL A 160 -8.00 5.31 -24.64
CA VAL A 160 -6.78 5.95 -24.11
C VAL A 160 -7.11 7.29 -23.45
N ASP A 161 -8.04 8.07 -24.00
CA ASP A 161 -8.36 9.39 -23.46
C ASP A 161 -9.20 9.31 -22.18
N GLU A 162 -10.07 8.29 -22.04
CA GLU A 162 -10.74 7.99 -20.77
C GLU A 162 -9.73 7.60 -19.69
N VAL A 163 -8.73 6.79 -20.03
CA VAL A 163 -7.65 6.42 -19.10
C VAL A 163 -6.85 7.64 -18.68
N LYS A 164 -6.42 8.49 -19.64
CA LYS A 164 -5.70 9.73 -19.34
C LYS A 164 -6.51 10.67 -18.44
N ALA A 165 -7.82 10.77 -18.67
CA ALA A 165 -8.69 11.63 -17.88
C ALA A 165 -8.94 11.12 -16.46
N ALA A 166 -8.69 9.83 -16.20
CA ALA A 166 -8.83 9.22 -14.89
C ALA A 166 -7.53 9.23 -14.05
N MET A 167 -6.39 9.46 -14.69
CA MET A 167 -5.07 9.61 -14.05
C MET A 167 -4.81 11.03 -13.59
#